data_AF-A0A7W1KSR1-F1
#
_entry.id   AF-A0A7W1KSR1-F1
#
_cell.length_a   1.000
_cell.length_b   1.000
_cell.length_c   1.000
_cell.angle_alpha   90.00
_cell.angle_beta   90.00
_cell.angle_gamma   90.00
#
_symmetry.space_group_name_H-M   'P 1'
#
loop_
_entity.id
_entity.type
_entity.pdbx_description
1 polymer ?
#
loop_
_entity_poly.entity_id
_entity_poly.type
_entity_poly.pdbx_seq_one_letter_code
_entity_poly.pdbx_strand_id
1 'polypeptide(L)'
;MAWYRWAFENAGGFDVEYRQAGDDVDFCWRIQQSGHEIAFSPTAIVWHHRRLTLEAFQRQQEGYGEAESMLRFKHLIFFGPTGTAKWRGQIYGAPRFSWFINRPIVYHGAFGEGLFQSIYPTPQSEVAAYLSSVEWFALTVFLFGLGIFLPEVRIVPYLMFGGTLCVAISYMLRARIEPKFDTIPARLLVMFLAFTQPLVRGWSRYFTWLQFKRTPRAVIAAHEFLPGGSRFSGSLSRRSYWSEEGKDRHQLLASTIALLEEEGWRYSTDTGWNDWDIHIYGNFWWSMVLQTVTEYHGGPKCLTRVGLRNRFVATTVIINLIVLTLLIYHQLNTTNAQLWAFLPYLLFLLFLGLRARKLRRRVAELVDVAAHRAGLQQMAASAAAVRAVVEKIPAYTHAG
;
A
#
# COMPACT_ATOMS: atom_id res chain seq x y z
N MET A 1 28.00 7.57 6.99
CA MET A 1 27.81 6.18 7.43
C MET A 1 29.09 5.41 7.17
N ALA A 2 29.37 4.37 7.94
CA ALA A 2 30.52 3.49 7.73
C ALA A 2 30.05 2.04 7.78
N TRP A 3 30.63 1.20 6.93
CA TRP A 3 30.24 -0.19 6.76
C TRP A 3 31.46 -1.08 6.87
N TYR A 4 31.29 -2.27 7.44
CA TYR A 4 32.29 -3.32 7.25
C TYR A 4 32.29 -3.74 5.78
N ARG A 5 33.49 -3.89 5.21
CA ARG A 5 33.64 -4.28 3.79
C ARG A 5 32.93 -5.60 3.47
N TRP A 6 33.06 -6.59 4.35
CA TRP A 6 32.41 -7.89 4.16
C TRP A 6 30.88 -7.76 4.14
N ALA A 7 30.29 -6.88 4.96
CA ALA A 7 28.84 -6.68 4.99
C ALA A 7 28.35 -5.98 3.72
N PHE A 8 29.16 -5.04 3.20
CA PHE A 8 28.92 -4.37 1.93
C PHE A 8 28.93 -5.32 0.74
N GLU A 9 29.94 -6.18 0.66
CA GLU A 9 30.06 -7.19 -0.40
C GLU A 9 28.94 -8.25 -0.28
N ASN A 10 28.64 -8.73 0.92
CA ASN A 10 27.58 -9.72 1.16
C ASN A 10 26.18 -9.20 0.81
N ALA A 11 25.90 -7.92 1.06
CA ALA A 11 24.62 -7.32 0.69
C ALA A 11 24.52 -7.03 -0.81
N GLY A 12 25.61 -7.13 -1.60
CA GLY A 12 25.63 -6.81 -3.02
C GLY A 12 25.84 -5.32 -3.33
N GLY A 13 26.40 -4.56 -2.39
CA GLY A 13 26.70 -3.12 -2.56
C GLY A 13 25.47 -2.22 -2.74
N PHE A 14 25.68 -0.98 -3.18
CA PHE A 14 24.60 -0.05 -3.51
C PHE A 14 23.92 -0.41 -4.82
N ASP A 15 22.60 -0.28 -4.83
CA ASP A 15 21.81 -0.55 -6.02
C ASP A 15 21.85 0.66 -6.99
N VAL A 16 22.26 0.39 -8.23
CA VAL A 16 22.49 1.39 -9.28
C VAL A 16 21.22 2.04 -9.83
N GLU A 17 20.04 1.50 -9.48
CA GLU A 17 18.76 2.12 -9.81
C GLU A 17 18.54 3.43 -9.03
N TYR A 18 19.13 3.57 -7.84
CA TYR A 18 19.04 4.78 -7.05
C TYR A 18 20.08 5.81 -7.49
N ARG A 19 19.61 6.87 -8.15
CA ARG A 19 20.48 7.96 -8.66
C ARG A 19 20.35 9.30 -7.93
N GLN A 20 19.31 9.46 -7.12
CA GLN A 20 19.01 10.73 -6.45
C GLN A 20 19.00 10.62 -4.92
N ALA A 21 18.28 9.63 -4.37
CA ALA A 21 18.16 9.38 -2.94
C ALA A 21 17.68 7.95 -2.68
N GLY A 22 17.80 7.47 -1.43
CA GLY A 22 17.24 6.20 -0.96
C GLY A 22 18.14 4.98 -1.16
N ASP A 23 19.30 5.15 -1.79
CA ASP A 23 20.37 4.14 -1.90
C ASP A 23 20.88 3.69 -0.53
N ASP A 24 21.06 4.65 0.38
CA ASP A 24 21.45 4.40 1.76
C ASP A 24 20.39 3.63 2.55
N VAL A 25 19.13 4.05 2.42
CA VAL A 25 17.99 3.40 3.09
C VAL A 25 17.79 1.97 2.60
N ASP A 26 17.82 1.75 1.28
CA ASP A 26 17.73 0.43 0.66
C ASP A 26 18.82 -0.49 1.20
N PHE A 27 20.06 -0.01 1.19
CA PHE A 27 21.21 -0.76 1.68
C PHE A 27 21.08 -1.08 3.18
N CYS A 28 20.70 -0.11 4.02
CA CYS A 28 20.47 -0.34 5.45
C CYS A 28 19.42 -1.44 5.69
N TRP A 29 18.33 -1.41 4.92
CA TRP A 29 17.26 -2.39 5.05
C TRP A 29 17.67 -3.78 4.59
N ARG A 30 18.44 -3.92 3.50
CA ARG A 30 19.02 -5.22 3.10
C ARG A 30 19.97 -5.79 4.16
N ILE A 31 20.78 -4.94 4.79
CA ILE A 31 21.65 -5.34 5.90
C ILE A 31 20.81 -5.84 7.08
N GLN A 32 19.76 -5.13 7.48
CA GLN A 32 18.87 -5.57 8.56
C GLN A 32 18.11 -6.87 8.22
N GLN A 33 17.64 -7.02 6.98
CA GLN A 33 16.94 -8.22 6.51
C GLN A 33 17.85 -9.45 6.44
N SER A 34 19.16 -9.26 6.24
CA SER A 34 20.16 -10.33 6.31
C SER A 34 20.57 -10.70 7.75
N GLY A 35 19.86 -10.18 8.76
CA GLY A 35 20.08 -10.51 10.17
C GLY A 35 21.21 -9.72 10.83
N HIS A 36 21.81 -8.75 10.13
CA HIS A 36 22.86 -7.92 10.69
C HIS A 36 22.28 -6.71 11.43
N GLU A 37 23.07 -6.16 12.35
CA GLU A 37 22.67 -5.01 13.15
C GLU A 37 23.28 -3.70 12.63
N ILE A 38 22.55 -2.61 12.82
CA ILE A 38 23.01 -1.25 12.56
C ILE A 38 22.97 -0.49 13.89
N ALA A 39 24.11 0.06 14.30
CA ALA A 39 24.23 0.83 15.53
C ALA A 39 24.39 2.33 15.24
N PHE A 40 23.87 3.15 16.15
CA PHE A 40 24.05 4.60 16.13
C PHE A 40 25.14 5.01 17.12
N SER A 41 26.17 5.72 16.65
CA SER A 41 27.20 6.29 17.51
C SER A 41 26.98 7.80 17.63
N PRO A 42 26.61 8.33 18.82
CA PRO A 42 26.34 9.76 19.00
C PRO A 42 27.59 10.64 18.84
N THR A 43 28.79 10.06 18.94
CA THR A 43 30.07 10.76 18.77
C THR A 43 30.55 10.81 17.33
N ALA A 44 29.93 10.04 16.42
CA ALA A 44 30.23 10.08 15.00
C ALA A 44 29.55 11.29 14.35
N ILE A 45 30.29 12.40 14.26
CA ILE A 45 29.78 13.69 13.76
C ILE A 45 30.22 13.90 12.31
N VAL A 46 29.29 14.36 11.47
CA VAL A 46 29.56 14.80 10.11
C VAL A 46 28.97 16.19 9.91
N TRP A 47 29.77 17.10 9.35
CA TRP A 47 29.29 18.41 8.95
C TRP A 47 28.69 18.34 7.55
N HIS A 48 27.39 18.60 7.46
CA HIS A 48 26.67 18.61 6.18
C HIS A 48 26.33 20.05 5.78
N HIS A 49 26.84 20.49 4.63
CA HIS A 49 26.46 21.78 4.07
C HIS A 49 25.01 21.71 3.56
N ARG A 50 24.11 22.51 4.12
CA ARG A 50 22.70 22.49 3.73
C ARG A 50 22.49 23.17 2.37
N ARG A 51 21.43 22.78 1.68
CA ARG A 51 20.97 23.46 0.47
C ARG A 51 20.38 24.81 0.88
N LEU A 52 20.82 25.88 0.23
CA LEU A 52 20.50 27.26 0.63
C LEU A 52 19.41 27.90 -0.24
N THR A 53 18.98 27.24 -1.32
CA THR A 53 17.98 27.78 -2.26
C THR A 53 16.67 27.00 -2.22
N LEU A 54 15.56 27.69 -2.50
CA LEU A 54 14.23 27.08 -2.56
C LEU A 54 14.13 26.02 -3.65
N GLU A 55 14.74 26.26 -4.81
CA GLU A 55 14.79 25.30 -5.92
C GLU A 55 15.52 24.01 -5.52
N ALA A 56 16.66 24.13 -4.83
CA ALA A 56 17.41 22.97 -4.37
C ALA A 56 16.65 22.20 -3.27
N PHE A 57 15.90 22.91 -2.42
CA PHE A 57 15.01 22.27 -1.44
C PHE A 57 13.84 21.56 -2.13
N GLN A 58 13.22 22.16 -3.15
CA GLN A 58 12.14 21.53 -3.89
C GLN A 58 12.60 20.25 -4.59
N ARG A 59 13.71 20.31 -5.34
CA ARG A 59 14.33 19.12 -5.96
C ARG A 59 14.68 18.04 -4.94
N GLN A 60 15.07 18.42 -3.73
CA GLN A 60 15.27 17.47 -2.63
C GLN A 60 13.99 16.70 -2.29
N GLN A 61 12.87 17.41 -2.16
CA GLN A 61 11.59 16.79 -1.82
C GLN A 61 11.08 15.91 -2.96
N GLU A 62 11.30 16.32 -4.21
CA GLU A 62 10.99 15.51 -5.40
C GLU A 62 11.79 14.21 -5.40
N GLY A 63 13.11 14.28 -5.23
CA GLY A 63 13.97 13.11 -5.17
C GLY A 63 13.66 12.18 -3.98
N TYR A 64 13.27 12.74 -2.83
CA TYR A 64 12.78 11.94 -1.71
C TYR A 64 11.46 11.23 -2.03
N GLY A 65 10.53 11.87 -2.73
CA GLY A 65 9.27 11.25 -3.15
C GLY A 65 9.50 10.10 -4.14
N GLU A 66 10.40 10.31 -5.11
CA GLU A 66 10.79 9.30 -6.09
C GLU A 66 11.46 8.10 -5.39
N ALA A 67 12.43 8.37 -4.53
CA ALA A 67 13.13 7.36 -3.72
C ALA A 67 12.16 6.56 -2.84
N GLU A 68 11.23 7.20 -2.15
CA GLU A 68 10.21 6.51 -1.36
C GLU A 68 9.35 5.57 -2.21
N SER A 69 8.99 5.97 -3.43
CA SER A 69 8.25 5.09 -4.33
C SER A 69 9.09 3.89 -4.77
N MET A 70 10.36 4.09 -5.08
CA MET A 70 11.29 3.02 -5.49
C MET A 70 11.57 2.05 -4.34
N LEU A 71 11.90 2.59 -3.16
CA LEU A 71 12.06 1.85 -1.90
C LEU A 71 10.82 1.07 -1.54
N ARG A 72 9.63 1.63 -1.76
CA ARG A 72 8.38 0.91 -1.56
C ARG A 72 8.40 -0.37 -2.38
N PHE A 73 8.67 -0.35 -3.68
CA PHE A 73 8.68 -1.59 -4.47
C PHE A 73 9.59 -2.71 -3.94
N LYS A 74 10.74 -2.38 -3.35
CA LYS A 74 11.71 -3.36 -2.86
C LYS A 74 11.47 -3.76 -1.40
N HIS A 75 11.00 -2.83 -0.59
CA HIS A 75 10.96 -2.94 0.86
C HIS A 75 9.61 -2.55 1.45
N LEU A 76 8.51 -3.10 0.93
CA LEU A 76 7.17 -2.76 1.41
C LEU A 76 6.98 -2.97 2.91
N ILE A 77 7.81 -3.83 3.55
CA ILE A 77 7.86 -4.02 5.00
C ILE A 77 8.01 -2.73 5.81
N PHE A 78 8.70 -1.74 5.26
CA PHE A 78 8.91 -0.46 5.91
C PHE A 78 7.96 0.63 5.41
N PHE A 79 6.80 0.31 4.83
CA PHE A 79 5.84 1.31 4.37
C PHE A 79 4.43 1.12 4.96
N GLY A 80 3.71 2.24 5.09
CA GLY A 80 2.30 2.28 5.47
C GLY A 80 1.33 2.19 4.27
N PRO A 81 0.03 2.03 4.54
CA PRO A 81 -1.00 1.92 3.49
C PRO A 81 -1.06 3.15 2.57
N THR A 82 -0.74 4.34 3.11
CA THR A 82 -0.65 5.63 2.39
C THR A 82 0.68 5.80 1.62
N GLY A 83 1.60 4.84 1.69
CA GLY A 83 2.88 4.89 0.99
C GLY A 83 3.95 5.78 1.66
N THR A 84 3.76 6.16 2.92
CA THR A 84 4.81 6.79 3.74
C THR A 84 5.73 5.73 4.34
N ALA A 85 7.03 6.01 4.42
CA ALA A 85 7.98 5.13 5.09
C ALA A 85 7.72 5.10 6.60
N LYS A 86 7.71 3.90 7.17
CA LYS A 86 7.61 3.59 8.60
C LYS A 86 9.03 3.46 9.16
N TRP A 87 9.35 4.32 10.12
CA TRP A 87 10.64 4.31 10.78
C TRP A 87 10.51 3.74 12.19
N ARG A 88 11.48 2.92 12.61
CA ARG A 88 11.63 2.57 14.03
C ARG A 88 12.13 3.81 14.78
N GLY A 89 11.21 4.58 15.37
CA GLY A 89 11.50 5.81 16.11
C GLY A 89 10.94 7.07 15.45
N GLN A 90 11.57 8.23 15.71
CA GLN A 90 11.16 9.53 15.16
C GLN A 90 12.24 10.12 14.27
N ILE A 91 11.86 10.59 13.09
CA ILE A 91 12.70 11.50 12.30
C ILE A 91 12.60 12.89 12.93
N TYR A 92 13.75 13.55 13.08
CA TYR A 92 13.85 14.89 13.65
C TYR A 92 12.94 15.90 12.92
N GLY A 93 12.27 16.77 13.68
CA GLY A 93 11.54 17.93 13.14
C GLY A 93 10.05 17.71 12.81
N ALA A 94 9.48 16.52 13.05
CA ALA A 94 8.05 16.28 12.87
C ALA A 94 7.21 17.03 13.94
N PRO A 95 6.15 17.77 13.56
CA PRO A 95 5.31 18.52 14.48
C PRO A 95 4.41 17.54 15.26
N ARG A 96 4.20 17.86 16.53
CA ARG A 96 3.27 17.13 17.39
C ARG A 96 1.89 17.77 17.30
N PHE A 97 1.01 17.19 16.50
CA PHE A 97 -0.43 17.47 16.47
C PHE A 97 -1.20 16.30 17.13
N SER A 98 -0.80 15.93 18.35
CA SER A 98 -1.17 14.67 19.01
C SER A 98 -2.26 14.84 20.08
N TRP A 99 -3.31 15.60 19.80
CA TRP A 99 -4.31 15.93 20.85
C TRP A 99 -5.68 15.26 20.69
N PHE A 100 -6.00 14.60 19.57
CA PHE A 100 -7.38 14.16 19.33
C PHE A 100 -7.62 12.68 18.98
N ILE A 101 -6.78 11.99 18.21
CA ILE A 101 -7.06 10.61 17.78
C ILE A 101 -5.75 9.86 17.56
N ASN A 102 -5.20 9.24 18.60
CA ASN A 102 -4.17 8.20 18.45
C ASN A 102 -4.82 6.88 18.83
N ARG A 103 -5.18 6.06 17.83
CA ARG A 103 -5.56 4.67 18.09
C ARG A 103 -4.27 3.83 18.12
N PRO A 104 -4.08 2.97 19.14
CA PRO A 104 -2.99 2.01 19.12
C PRO A 104 -3.12 1.10 17.90
N ILE A 105 -2.02 0.84 17.21
CA ILE A 105 -1.96 -0.16 16.14
C ILE A 105 -1.33 -1.42 16.72
N VAL A 106 -1.98 -2.56 16.49
CA VAL A 106 -1.48 -3.88 16.87
C VAL A 106 -0.58 -4.41 15.75
N TYR A 107 0.64 -4.77 16.09
CA TYR A 107 1.52 -5.51 15.20
C TYR A 107 1.17 -7.00 15.27
N HIS A 108 0.94 -7.62 14.11
CA HIS A 108 0.58 -9.04 14.02
C HIS A 108 1.74 -9.92 13.51
N GLY A 109 2.92 -9.36 13.20
CA GLY A 109 4.00 -10.10 12.53
C GLY A 109 3.71 -10.38 11.06
N ALA A 110 4.74 -10.52 10.23
CA ALA A 110 4.56 -10.77 8.79
C ALA A 110 3.65 -11.99 8.58
N PHE A 111 2.62 -11.86 7.73
CA PHE A 111 1.62 -12.90 7.49
C PHE A 111 0.80 -13.32 8.72
N GLY A 112 0.82 -12.53 9.80
CA GLY A 112 0.13 -12.83 11.06
C GLY A 112 0.92 -13.71 12.03
N GLU A 113 2.21 -13.99 11.76
CA GLU A 113 3.06 -14.91 12.52
C GLU A 113 3.80 -14.26 13.72
N GLY A 114 3.32 -13.12 14.19
CA GLY A 114 3.90 -12.42 15.32
C GLY A 114 3.71 -13.22 16.60
N LEU A 115 4.80 -13.70 17.19
CA LEU A 115 4.80 -14.41 18.49
C LEU A 115 4.11 -13.60 19.60
N PHE A 116 4.15 -12.27 19.50
CA PHE A 116 3.51 -11.35 20.43
C PHE A 116 2.85 -10.19 19.69
N GLN A 117 1.61 -9.88 20.08
CA GLN A 117 0.85 -8.73 19.59
C GLN A 117 1.17 -7.51 20.46
N SER A 118 2.21 -6.76 20.10
CA SER A 118 2.56 -5.52 20.79
C SER A 118 1.71 -4.35 20.28
N ILE A 119 1.25 -3.54 21.23
CA ILE A 119 0.62 -2.24 20.97
C ILE A 119 1.72 -1.19 20.85
N TYR A 120 1.83 -0.55 19.69
CA TYR A 120 2.82 0.50 19.47
C TYR A 120 2.18 1.90 19.62
N PRO A 121 2.81 2.83 20.36
CA PRO A 121 2.39 4.23 20.36
C PRO A 121 2.72 4.88 19.02
N THR A 122 1.77 5.58 18.41
CA THR A 122 1.98 6.30 17.15
C THR A 122 2.84 7.56 17.40
N PRO A 123 4.07 7.66 16.84
CA PRO A 123 4.95 8.81 17.12
C PRO A 123 4.56 10.08 16.34
N GLN A 124 3.74 9.96 15.29
CA GLN A 124 3.38 11.05 14.38
C GLN A 124 1.87 11.26 14.40
N SER A 125 1.43 12.51 14.25
CA SER A 125 0.01 12.79 14.09
C SER A 125 -0.45 12.31 12.70
N GLU A 126 -1.15 11.19 12.66
CA GLU A 126 -1.77 10.68 11.43
C GLU A 126 -2.71 11.71 10.83
N VAL A 127 -3.38 12.50 11.67
CA VAL A 127 -4.24 13.61 11.25
C VAL A 127 -3.43 14.66 10.51
N ALA A 128 -2.29 15.12 11.05
CA ALA A 128 -1.46 16.10 10.35
C ALA A 128 -0.89 15.54 9.04
N ALA A 129 -0.46 14.26 9.04
CA ALA A 129 0.00 13.59 7.82
C ALA A 129 -1.11 13.50 6.76
N TYR A 130 -2.36 13.24 7.17
CA TYR A 130 -3.51 13.18 6.28
C TYR A 130 -3.93 14.56 5.77
N LEU A 131 -4.01 15.57 6.64
CA LEU A 131 -4.35 16.96 6.28
C LEU A 131 -3.33 17.60 5.33
N SER A 132 -2.06 17.17 5.38
CA SER A 132 -1.00 17.58 4.47
C SER A 132 -0.80 16.64 3.28
N SER A 133 -1.65 15.61 3.13
CA SER A 133 -1.53 14.65 2.02
C SER A 133 -2.00 15.25 0.68
N VAL A 134 -1.48 14.71 -0.43
CA VAL A 134 -1.90 15.12 -1.78
C VAL A 134 -3.35 14.74 -2.03
N GLU A 135 -3.82 13.65 -1.44
CA GLU A 135 -5.18 13.14 -1.54
C GLU A 135 -6.18 14.11 -0.91
N TRP A 136 -5.87 14.60 0.30
CA TRP A 136 -6.68 15.61 0.98
C TRP A 136 -6.72 16.92 0.20
N PHE A 137 -5.57 17.38 -0.29
CA PHE A 137 -5.48 18.61 -1.06
C PHE A 137 -6.23 18.50 -2.40
N ALA A 138 -6.09 17.38 -3.12
CA ALA A 138 -6.82 17.12 -4.36
C ALA A 138 -8.34 17.08 -4.13
N LEU A 139 -8.79 16.43 -3.05
CA LEU A 139 -10.21 16.43 -2.65
C LEU A 139 -10.70 17.85 -2.31
N THR A 140 -9.87 18.64 -1.61
CA THR A 140 -10.17 20.03 -1.26
C THR A 140 -10.38 20.87 -2.52
N VAL A 141 -9.48 20.78 -3.51
CA VAL A 141 -9.58 21.48 -4.80
C VAL A 141 -10.82 21.01 -5.58
N PHE A 142 -11.09 19.71 -5.59
CA PHE A 142 -12.29 19.16 -6.22
C PHE A 142 -13.58 19.72 -5.60
N LEU A 143 -13.65 19.78 -4.28
CA LEU A 143 -14.81 20.34 -3.57
C LEU A 143 -14.94 21.85 -3.71
N PHE A 144 -13.83 22.60 -3.87
CA PHE A 144 -13.90 24.01 -4.27
C PHE A 144 -14.56 24.17 -5.65
N GLY A 145 -14.17 23.34 -6.62
CA GLY A 145 -14.80 23.32 -7.94
C GLY A 145 -16.29 22.97 -7.86
N LEU A 146 -16.64 21.99 -7.04
CA LEU A 146 -18.05 21.63 -6.80
C LEU A 146 -18.82 22.76 -6.12
N GLY A 147 -18.20 23.49 -5.20
CA GLY A 147 -18.79 24.61 -4.49
C GLY A 147 -19.19 25.78 -5.39
N ILE A 148 -18.58 25.92 -6.58
CA ILE A 148 -19.02 26.91 -7.58
C ILE A 148 -20.48 26.66 -7.95
N PHE A 149 -20.82 25.39 -8.17
CA PHE A 149 -22.12 24.92 -8.62
C PHE A 149 -23.11 24.65 -7.48
N LEU A 150 -22.61 24.22 -6.31
CA LEU A 150 -23.40 23.87 -5.14
C LEU A 150 -23.00 24.78 -3.95
N PRO A 151 -23.68 25.93 -3.76
CA PRO A 151 -23.36 26.87 -2.69
C PRO A 151 -23.31 26.24 -1.29
N GLU A 152 -24.19 25.27 -1.03
CA GLU A 152 -24.29 24.57 0.27
C GLU A 152 -23.01 23.82 0.66
N VAL A 153 -22.22 23.38 -0.33
CA VAL A 153 -20.99 22.61 -0.07
C VAL A 153 -19.78 23.53 0.14
N ARG A 154 -19.88 24.84 -0.17
CA ARG A 154 -18.75 25.78 -0.18
C ARG A 154 -17.98 25.82 1.13
N ILE A 155 -18.65 25.66 2.27
CA ILE A 155 -17.99 25.72 3.59
C ILE A 155 -16.99 24.57 3.80
N VAL A 156 -17.27 23.40 3.22
CA VAL A 156 -16.45 22.18 3.41
C VAL A 156 -15.01 22.36 2.93
N PRO A 157 -14.73 22.75 1.67
CA PRO A 157 -13.35 22.93 1.22
C PRO A 157 -12.61 24.07 1.95
N TYR A 158 -13.29 25.10 2.45
CA TYR A 158 -12.65 26.11 3.31
C TYR A 158 -12.18 25.51 4.64
N LEU A 159 -12.99 24.67 5.29
CA LEU A 159 -12.60 23.97 6.51
C LEU A 159 -11.46 22.99 6.24
N MET A 160 -11.51 22.27 5.11
CA MET A 160 -10.44 21.34 4.73
C MET A 160 -9.11 22.04 4.48
N PHE A 161 -9.13 23.15 3.74
CA PHE A 161 -7.96 23.99 3.49
C PHE A 161 -7.44 24.62 4.79
N GLY A 162 -8.35 25.07 5.67
CA GLY A 162 -8.02 25.56 7.00
C GLY A 162 -7.29 24.51 7.84
N GLY A 163 -7.70 23.24 7.77
CA GLY A 163 -6.99 22.13 8.40
C GLY A 163 -5.55 21.99 7.93
N THR A 164 -5.30 22.02 6.61
CA THR A 164 -3.95 22.00 6.04
C THR A 164 -3.13 23.23 6.46
N LEU A 165 -3.76 24.41 6.50
CA LEU A 165 -3.12 25.66 6.91
C LEU A 165 -2.74 25.64 8.39
N CYS A 166 -3.58 25.10 9.27
CA CYS A 166 -3.29 24.91 10.69
C CYS A 166 -2.03 24.05 10.90
N VAL A 167 -1.85 22.99 10.10
CA VAL A 167 -0.62 22.20 10.13
C VAL A 167 0.58 23.04 9.73
N ALA A 168 0.51 23.81 8.64
CA ALA A 168 1.60 24.69 8.20
C ALA A 168 1.94 25.78 9.22
N ILE A 169 0.92 26.41 9.83
CA ILE A 169 1.08 27.40 10.92
C ILE A 169 1.74 26.74 12.14
N SER A 170 1.44 25.48 12.43
CA SER A 170 2.10 24.79 13.55
C SER A 170 3.62 24.71 13.37
N TYR A 171 4.12 24.54 12.14
CA TYR A 171 5.54 24.61 11.83
C TYR A 171 6.09 26.03 11.98
N MET A 172 5.37 27.04 11.47
CA MET A 172 5.73 28.44 11.62
C MET A 172 5.98 28.83 13.07
N LEU A 173 5.13 28.36 13.98
CA LEU A 173 5.19 28.70 15.41
C LEU A 173 6.27 27.90 16.16
N ARG A 174 6.48 26.64 15.79
CA ARG A 174 7.34 25.71 16.55
C ARG A 174 8.77 25.57 16.01
N ALA A 175 9.03 26.02 14.78
CA ALA A 175 10.36 25.95 14.20
C ALA A 175 11.35 26.77 15.04
N ARG A 176 12.45 26.13 15.42
CA ARG A 176 13.58 26.80 16.08
C ARG A 176 14.42 27.49 15.01
N ILE A 177 14.31 28.81 14.94
CA ILE A 177 15.12 29.66 14.09
C ILE A 177 16.14 30.35 15.00
N GLU A 178 17.37 30.51 14.54
CA GLU A 178 18.38 31.27 15.27
C GLU A 178 17.87 32.71 15.48
N PRO A 179 17.98 33.29 16.69
CA PRO A 179 17.34 34.56 17.02
C PRO A 179 17.65 35.71 16.04
N LYS A 180 18.85 35.72 15.46
CA LYS A 180 19.27 36.70 14.46
C LYS A 180 18.44 36.67 13.17
N PHE A 181 17.90 35.51 12.82
CA PHE A 181 17.15 35.27 11.58
C PHE A 181 15.65 35.06 11.83
N ASP A 182 15.21 35.12 13.09
CA ASP A 182 13.84 34.90 13.50
C ASP A 182 12.95 36.12 13.20
N THR A 183 12.62 36.27 11.93
CA THR A 183 11.79 37.37 11.40
C THR A 183 10.46 36.85 10.87
N ILE A 184 9.46 37.74 10.76
CA ILE A 184 8.15 37.39 10.19
C ILE A 184 8.30 36.79 8.77
N PRO A 185 9.10 37.36 7.85
CA PRO A 185 9.32 36.75 6.53
C PRO A 185 9.93 35.34 6.61
N ALA A 186 10.90 35.11 7.51
CA ALA A 186 11.50 33.79 7.69
C ALA A 186 10.48 32.76 8.20
N ARG A 187 9.62 33.16 9.13
CA ARG A 187 8.53 32.31 9.64
C ARG A 187 7.48 32.02 8.57
N LEU A 188 7.06 33.01 7.79
CA LEU A 188 6.17 32.82 6.64
C LEU A 188 6.79 31.89 5.59
N LEU A 189 8.10 31.99 5.37
CA LEU A 189 8.81 31.06 4.49
C LEU A 189 8.76 29.63 5.03
N VAL A 190 8.99 29.41 6.34
CA VAL A 190 8.85 28.10 6.97
C VAL A 190 7.43 27.54 6.81
N MET A 191 6.41 28.39 7.01
CA MET A 191 5.01 28.02 6.79
C MET A 191 4.77 27.56 5.35
N PHE A 192 5.25 28.34 4.38
CA PHE A 192 5.14 28.04 2.96
C PHE A 192 5.85 26.73 2.60
N LEU A 193 7.06 26.53 3.11
CA LEU A 193 7.82 25.28 2.91
C LEU A 193 7.11 24.08 3.53
N ALA A 194 6.56 24.22 4.73
CA ALA A 194 5.80 23.17 5.41
C ALA A 194 4.50 22.80 4.67
N PHE A 195 3.88 23.77 4.01
CA PHE A 195 2.71 23.55 3.15
C PHE A 195 3.08 22.88 1.82
N THR A 196 4.15 23.34 1.16
CA THR A 196 4.52 22.89 -0.19
C THR A 196 5.27 21.56 -0.21
N GLN A 197 6.15 21.31 0.76
CA GLN A 197 6.97 20.10 0.81
C GLN A 197 6.14 18.80 0.70
N PRO A 198 5.08 18.59 1.50
CA PRO A 198 4.28 17.37 1.44
C PRO A 198 3.59 17.16 0.10
N LEU A 199 3.17 18.26 -0.56
CA LEU A 199 2.54 18.23 -1.87
C LEU A 199 3.54 17.84 -2.96
N VAL A 200 4.72 18.47 -2.97
CA VAL A 200 5.79 18.17 -3.94
C VAL A 200 6.28 16.73 -3.80
N ARG A 201 6.62 16.33 -2.57
CA ARG A 201 7.08 14.96 -2.27
C ARG A 201 6.01 13.92 -2.59
N GLY A 202 4.77 14.19 -2.16
CA GLY A 202 3.63 13.32 -2.40
C GLY A 202 3.33 13.17 -3.88
N TRP A 203 3.40 14.26 -4.65
CA TRP A 203 3.17 14.26 -6.10
C TRP A 203 4.21 13.43 -6.83
N SER A 204 5.51 13.67 -6.54
CA SER A 204 6.62 12.88 -7.09
C SER A 204 6.42 11.39 -6.79
N ARG A 205 6.17 11.05 -5.52
CA ARG A 205 5.88 9.68 -5.09
C ARG A 205 4.70 9.06 -5.85
N TYR A 206 3.60 9.79 -6.01
CA TYR A 206 2.42 9.31 -6.73
C TYR A 206 2.69 9.06 -8.21
N PHE A 207 3.41 9.97 -8.85
CA PHE A 207 3.70 9.88 -10.26
C PHE A 207 4.70 8.77 -10.57
N THR A 208 5.81 8.70 -9.82
CA THR A 208 6.77 7.58 -9.88
C THR A 208 6.05 6.26 -9.63
N TRP A 209 5.18 6.20 -8.62
CA TRP A 209 4.37 5.01 -8.36
C TRP A 209 3.48 4.66 -9.57
N LEU A 210 2.74 5.60 -10.15
CA LEU A 210 1.89 5.34 -11.31
C LEU A 210 2.67 4.91 -12.57
N GLN A 211 3.90 5.39 -12.73
CA GLN A 211 4.80 5.02 -13.82
C GLN A 211 5.31 3.59 -13.67
N PHE A 212 5.76 3.19 -12.48
CA PHE A 212 6.43 1.89 -12.25
C PHE A 212 5.49 0.76 -11.78
N LYS A 213 4.27 1.07 -11.30
CA LYS A 213 3.32 0.09 -10.71
C LYS A 213 2.46 -0.68 -11.72
N ARG A 214 2.87 -0.75 -13.00
CA ARG A 214 2.08 -1.44 -14.03
C ARG A 214 2.68 -2.79 -14.33
N THR A 215 1.97 -3.85 -14.00
CA THR A 215 2.28 -5.16 -14.54
C THR A 215 2.05 -5.11 -16.05
N PRO A 216 3.01 -5.57 -16.88
CA PRO A 216 2.85 -5.54 -18.34
C PRO A 216 1.54 -6.18 -18.77
N ARG A 217 0.86 -5.57 -19.75
CA ARG A 217 -0.46 -6.06 -20.22
C ARG A 217 -0.39 -7.51 -20.75
N ALA A 218 0.77 -7.93 -21.25
CA ALA A 218 1.03 -9.29 -21.70
C ALA A 218 0.88 -10.31 -20.55
N VAL A 219 1.44 -10.02 -19.38
CA VAL A 219 1.40 -10.89 -18.19
C VAL A 219 -0.04 -11.04 -17.67
N ILE A 220 -0.83 -9.95 -17.69
CA ILE A 220 -2.26 -9.98 -17.30
C ILE A 220 -3.13 -10.70 -18.34
N ALA A 221 -2.69 -10.75 -19.60
CA ALA A 221 -3.43 -11.37 -20.70
C ALA A 221 -3.13 -12.86 -20.87
N ALA A 222 -2.02 -13.35 -20.32
CA ALA A 222 -1.67 -14.76 -20.26
C ALA A 222 -2.71 -15.57 -19.47
N HIS A 223 -2.76 -16.88 -19.69
CA HIS A 223 -3.53 -17.82 -18.90
C HIS A 223 -2.58 -18.89 -18.38
N GLU A 224 -2.79 -19.34 -17.14
CA GLU A 224 -2.04 -20.50 -16.65
C GLU A 224 -2.67 -21.78 -17.16
N PHE A 225 -1.85 -22.82 -17.25
CA PHE A 225 -2.31 -24.18 -17.52
C PHE A 225 -1.87 -25.08 -16.38
N LEU A 226 -2.83 -25.73 -15.73
CA LEU A 226 -2.51 -26.75 -14.74
C LEU A 226 -1.95 -28.01 -15.43
N PRO A 227 -0.93 -28.68 -14.86
CA PRO A 227 -0.43 -29.93 -15.39
C PRO A 227 -1.53 -30.99 -15.51
N GLY A 228 -1.52 -31.75 -16.61
CA GLY A 228 -2.48 -32.85 -16.83
C GLY A 228 -3.88 -32.42 -17.29
N GLY A 229 -4.09 -31.16 -17.70
CA GLY A 229 -5.37 -30.72 -18.28
C GLY A 229 -6.52 -30.56 -17.27
N SER A 230 -6.21 -30.56 -15.97
CA SER A 230 -7.21 -30.31 -14.92
C SER A 230 -7.82 -28.91 -15.08
N ARG A 231 -9.14 -28.82 -14.94
CA ARG A 231 -9.86 -27.54 -15.06
C ARG A 231 -9.77 -26.75 -13.76
N PHE A 232 -9.55 -25.44 -13.88
CA PHE A 232 -9.73 -24.51 -12.77
C PHE A 232 -11.16 -24.62 -12.23
N SER A 233 -11.31 -25.04 -10.97
CA SER A 233 -12.60 -25.23 -10.31
C SER A 233 -12.81 -24.24 -9.17
N GLY A 234 -14.06 -23.91 -8.88
CA GLY A 234 -14.45 -23.13 -7.70
C GLY A 234 -14.56 -21.62 -7.89
N SER A 235 -14.82 -20.90 -6.79
CA SER A 235 -15.07 -19.46 -6.81
C SER A 235 -13.80 -18.67 -7.13
N LEU A 236 -13.91 -17.68 -8.02
CA LEU A 236 -12.80 -16.75 -8.32
C LEU A 236 -12.38 -15.89 -7.11
N SER A 237 -13.27 -15.70 -6.14
CA SER A 237 -12.98 -14.90 -4.94
C SER A 237 -12.52 -15.73 -3.75
N ARG A 238 -12.76 -17.04 -3.77
CA ARG A 238 -12.44 -17.94 -2.67
C ARG A 238 -11.97 -19.29 -3.21
N ARG A 239 -10.73 -19.65 -2.88
CA ARG A 239 -10.14 -20.96 -3.16
C ARG A 239 -9.89 -21.68 -1.85
N SER A 240 -9.93 -23.00 -1.90
CA SER A 240 -9.65 -23.87 -0.75
C SER A 240 -8.73 -24.99 -1.21
N TYR A 241 -7.69 -25.24 -0.43
CA TYR A 241 -6.67 -26.23 -0.72
C TYR A 241 -6.44 -27.12 0.50
N TRP A 242 -6.41 -28.43 0.27
CA TRP A 242 -6.20 -29.45 1.30
C TRP A 242 -4.77 -29.98 1.25
N SER A 243 -4.22 -30.28 2.43
CA SER A 243 -2.98 -31.04 2.58
C SER A 243 -3.15 -32.11 3.64
N GLU A 244 -2.63 -33.30 3.37
CA GLU A 244 -2.45 -34.36 4.37
C GLU A 244 -0.99 -34.42 4.89
N GLU A 245 -0.09 -33.62 4.30
CA GLU A 245 1.35 -33.65 4.56
C GLU A 245 1.82 -32.45 5.42
N GLY A 246 0.89 -31.65 5.96
CA GLY A 246 1.22 -30.49 6.79
C GLY A 246 1.64 -29.25 6.00
N LYS A 247 1.38 -29.20 4.69
CA LYS A 247 1.67 -28.01 3.86
C LYS A 247 0.62 -26.94 4.13
N ASP A 248 1.05 -25.83 4.69
CA ASP A 248 0.21 -24.74 5.15
C ASP A 248 0.28 -23.53 4.20
N ARG A 249 -0.22 -22.38 4.67
CA ARG A 249 -0.18 -21.10 3.95
C ARG A 249 1.23 -20.64 3.58
N HIS A 250 2.27 -21.01 4.32
CA HIS A 250 3.63 -20.54 4.09
C HIS A 250 4.19 -21.08 2.78
N GLN A 251 4.03 -22.38 2.51
CA GLN A 251 4.47 -22.95 1.24
C GLN A 251 3.65 -22.39 0.07
N LEU A 252 2.35 -22.14 0.27
CA LEU A 252 1.51 -21.52 -0.74
C LEU A 252 1.95 -20.09 -1.06
N LEU A 253 2.18 -19.26 -0.04
CA LEU A 253 2.62 -17.87 -0.19
C LEU A 253 3.99 -17.81 -0.84
N ALA A 254 4.94 -18.63 -0.39
CA ALA A 254 6.27 -18.72 -0.99
C ALA A 254 6.21 -19.10 -2.47
N SER A 255 5.42 -20.12 -2.83
CA SER A 255 5.26 -20.51 -4.24
C SER A 255 4.51 -19.46 -5.06
N THR A 256 3.58 -18.73 -4.45
CA THR A 256 2.85 -17.63 -5.13
C THR A 256 3.79 -16.48 -5.42
N ILE A 257 4.64 -16.10 -4.45
CA ILE A 257 5.65 -15.06 -4.59
C ILE A 257 6.65 -15.43 -5.70
N ALA A 258 7.16 -16.66 -5.70
CA ALA A 258 8.09 -17.14 -6.74
C ALA A 258 7.47 -17.04 -8.14
N LEU A 259 6.20 -17.43 -8.32
CA LEU A 259 5.50 -17.28 -9.60
C LEU A 259 5.29 -15.82 -10.01
N LEU A 260 4.94 -14.95 -9.05
CA LEU A 260 4.82 -13.52 -9.32
C LEU A 260 6.15 -12.92 -9.79
N GLU A 261 7.27 -13.36 -9.23
CA GLU A 261 8.62 -12.95 -9.65
C GLU A 261 8.99 -13.51 -11.03
N GLU A 262 8.79 -14.82 -11.27
CA GLU A 262 9.06 -15.49 -12.55
C GLU A 262 8.35 -14.79 -13.72
N GLU A 263 7.10 -14.39 -13.52
CA GLU A 263 6.29 -13.72 -14.54
C GLU A 263 6.45 -12.18 -14.55
N GLY A 264 7.23 -11.61 -13.64
CA GLY A 264 7.46 -10.17 -13.56
C GLY A 264 6.25 -9.34 -13.11
N TRP A 265 5.38 -9.90 -12.26
CA TRP A 265 4.31 -9.15 -11.61
C TRP A 265 4.89 -8.10 -10.66
N ARG A 266 4.23 -6.96 -10.60
CA ARG A 266 4.48 -6.00 -9.53
C ARG A 266 3.55 -6.33 -8.36
N TYR A 267 4.12 -6.57 -7.19
CA TYR A 267 3.36 -6.95 -6.00
C TYR A 267 3.98 -6.37 -4.72
N SER A 268 3.29 -6.58 -3.61
CA SER A 268 3.77 -6.32 -2.25
C SER A 268 3.38 -7.46 -1.35
N THR A 269 4.24 -7.79 -0.40
CA THR A 269 3.97 -8.73 0.69
C THR A 269 3.54 -8.01 1.95
N ASP A 270 2.91 -8.77 2.86
CA ASP A 270 2.59 -8.30 4.19
C ASP A 270 3.84 -8.16 5.06
N THR A 271 3.67 -7.29 6.03
CA THR A 271 4.68 -6.67 6.86
C THR A 271 4.30 -6.81 8.34
N GLY A 272 3.13 -7.42 8.62
CA GLY A 272 2.50 -7.60 9.92
C GLY A 272 1.60 -6.46 10.37
N TRP A 273 1.26 -5.56 9.46
CA TRP A 273 0.42 -4.40 9.73
C TRP A 273 -0.80 -4.31 8.81
N ASN A 274 -0.86 -5.15 7.77
CA ASN A 274 -1.95 -5.10 6.82
C ASN A 274 -2.99 -6.17 7.13
N ASP A 275 -4.20 -5.93 6.68
CA ASP A 275 -5.27 -6.92 6.69
C ASP A 275 -5.15 -7.93 5.54
N TRP A 276 -4.02 -7.98 4.84
CA TRP A 276 -3.80 -8.81 3.66
C TRP A 276 -2.37 -9.32 3.58
N ASP A 277 -2.19 -10.45 2.87
CA ASP A 277 -0.89 -11.13 2.75
C ASP A 277 -0.10 -10.68 1.53
N ILE A 278 -0.77 -10.56 0.37
CA ILE A 278 -0.12 -10.09 -0.86
C ILE A 278 -1.03 -9.07 -1.56
N HIS A 279 -0.48 -7.89 -1.88
CA HIS A 279 -1.11 -6.88 -2.71
C HIS A 279 -0.50 -6.91 -4.11
N ILE A 280 -1.21 -7.49 -5.07
CA ILE A 280 -0.78 -7.62 -6.47
C ILE A 280 -1.27 -6.40 -7.26
N TYR A 281 -0.35 -5.72 -7.93
CA TYR A 281 -0.65 -4.57 -8.76
C TYR A 281 -1.05 -5.02 -10.16
N GLY A 282 -2.33 -4.84 -10.48
CA GLY A 282 -2.90 -5.21 -11.76
C GLY A 282 -2.70 -4.12 -12.81
N ASN A 283 -3.78 -3.40 -13.10
CA ASN A 283 -3.83 -2.41 -14.17
C ASN A 283 -4.18 -1.01 -13.62
N PHE A 284 -4.37 -0.05 -14.52
CA PHE A 284 -4.72 1.33 -14.17
C PHE A 284 -5.98 1.45 -13.29
N TRP A 285 -6.88 0.48 -13.36
CA TRP A 285 -8.17 0.51 -12.69
C TRP A 285 -8.20 -0.31 -11.39
N TRP A 286 -7.53 -1.47 -11.41
CA TRP A 286 -7.67 -2.48 -10.39
C TRP A 286 -6.33 -2.99 -9.88
N SER A 287 -6.27 -3.16 -8.57
CA SER A 287 -5.30 -4.01 -7.90
C SER A 287 -6.02 -5.20 -7.24
N MET A 288 -5.28 -6.25 -6.91
CA MET A 288 -5.81 -7.44 -6.24
C MET A 288 -5.16 -7.60 -4.89
N VAL A 289 -5.96 -7.95 -3.90
CA VAL A 289 -5.48 -8.27 -2.57
C VAL A 289 -5.77 -9.74 -2.31
N LEU A 290 -4.75 -10.46 -1.86
CA LEU A 290 -4.77 -11.86 -1.51
C LEU A 290 -4.65 -11.99 0.01
N GLN A 291 -5.57 -12.76 0.58
CA GLN A 291 -5.65 -13.11 2.00
C GLN A 291 -5.69 -14.62 2.11
N THR A 292 -4.97 -15.19 3.05
CA THR A 292 -4.90 -16.63 3.30
C THR A 292 -5.21 -16.91 4.76
N VAL A 293 -5.65 -18.14 5.04
CA VAL A 293 -5.81 -18.67 6.39
C VAL A 293 -5.68 -20.19 6.32
N THR A 294 -5.00 -20.79 7.29
CA THR A 294 -4.88 -22.25 7.41
C THR A 294 -5.63 -22.74 8.64
N GLU A 295 -6.51 -23.72 8.44
CA GLU A 295 -7.25 -24.44 9.48
C GLU A 295 -6.56 -25.81 9.68
N TYR A 296 -6.14 -26.12 10.91
CA TYR A 296 -5.52 -27.42 11.22
C TYR A 296 -6.59 -28.42 11.68
N HIS A 297 -6.58 -29.62 11.09
CA HIS A 297 -7.61 -30.67 11.25
C HIS A 297 -7.08 -31.93 11.95
N GLY A 298 -6.10 -31.77 12.85
CA GLY A 298 -5.47 -32.87 13.59
C GLY A 298 -4.39 -33.61 12.79
N GLY A 299 -3.29 -33.96 13.47
CA GLY A 299 -2.09 -34.49 12.80
C GLY A 299 -1.54 -33.50 11.76
N PRO A 300 -1.00 -33.97 10.63
CA PRO A 300 -0.50 -33.11 9.54
C PRO A 300 -1.61 -32.57 8.62
N LYS A 301 -2.90 -32.81 8.91
CA LYS A 301 -3.98 -32.42 8.00
C LYS A 301 -4.30 -30.94 8.17
N CYS A 302 -4.30 -30.19 7.07
CA CYS A 302 -4.64 -28.78 7.10
C CYS A 302 -5.39 -28.33 5.83
N LEU A 303 -6.28 -27.35 6.03
CA LEU A 303 -7.08 -26.72 5.01
C LEU A 303 -6.66 -25.24 4.88
N THR A 304 -6.04 -24.89 3.77
CA THR A 304 -5.66 -23.50 3.47
C THR A 304 -6.70 -22.85 2.57
N ARG A 305 -7.30 -21.75 3.03
CA ARG A 305 -8.25 -20.96 2.24
C ARG A 305 -7.60 -19.68 1.76
N VAL A 306 -7.93 -19.28 0.54
CA VAL A 306 -7.46 -18.04 -0.09
C VAL A 306 -8.63 -17.18 -0.50
N GLY A 307 -8.67 -15.95 -0.01
CA GLY A 307 -9.57 -14.88 -0.43
C GLY A 307 -8.89 -13.94 -1.42
N LEU A 308 -9.55 -13.69 -2.56
CA LEU A 308 -9.13 -12.73 -3.56
C LEU A 308 -10.13 -11.58 -3.65
N ARG A 309 -9.66 -10.36 -3.38
CA ARG A 309 -10.48 -9.14 -3.37
C ARG A 309 -9.92 -8.11 -4.35
N ASN A 310 -10.78 -7.57 -5.20
CA ASN A 310 -10.41 -6.46 -6.07
C ASN A 310 -10.40 -5.17 -5.24
N ARG A 311 -9.37 -4.34 -5.41
CA ARG A 311 -9.26 -3.03 -4.78
C ARG A 311 -9.09 -1.96 -5.85
N PHE A 312 -9.93 -0.93 -5.80
CA PHE A 312 -9.81 0.22 -6.69
C PHE A 312 -8.47 0.91 -6.49
N VAL A 313 -7.86 1.31 -7.61
CA VAL A 313 -6.73 2.24 -7.59
C VAL A 313 -7.29 3.65 -7.39
N ALA A 314 -6.53 4.54 -6.73
CA ALA A 314 -6.96 5.92 -6.43
C ALA A 314 -7.48 6.67 -7.68
N THR A 315 -6.85 6.48 -8.84
CA THR A 315 -7.29 7.02 -10.14
C THR A 315 -8.72 6.61 -10.51
N THR A 316 -9.11 5.38 -10.21
CA THR A 316 -10.47 4.89 -10.51
C THR A 316 -11.49 5.55 -9.59
N VAL A 317 -11.16 5.71 -8.31
CA VAL A 317 -12.02 6.41 -7.36
C VAL A 317 -12.22 7.86 -7.82
N ILE A 318 -11.13 8.56 -8.16
CA ILE A 318 -11.17 9.96 -8.62
C ILE A 318 -12.03 10.10 -9.89
N ILE A 319 -11.81 9.26 -10.91
CA ILE A 319 -12.57 9.32 -12.16
C ILE A 319 -14.07 9.06 -11.91
N ASN A 320 -14.41 8.04 -11.11
CA ASN A 320 -15.81 7.76 -10.80
C ASN A 320 -16.46 8.91 -10.01
N LEU A 321 -15.75 9.51 -9.06
CA LEU A 321 -16.26 10.67 -8.31
C LEU A 321 -16.54 11.85 -9.24
N ILE A 322 -15.62 12.18 -10.16
CA ILE A 322 -15.81 13.27 -11.13
C ILE A 322 -17.01 12.99 -12.02
N VAL A 323 -17.08 11.81 -12.63
CA VAL A 323 -18.17 11.45 -13.55
C VAL A 323 -19.53 11.43 -12.84
N LEU A 324 -19.62 10.81 -11.66
CA LEU A 324 -20.84 10.79 -10.87
C LEU A 324 -21.29 12.20 -10.50
N THR A 325 -20.36 13.07 -10.10
CA THR A 325 -20.67 14.44 -9.72
C THR A 325 -21.22 15.24 -10.91
N LEU A 326 -20.62 15.09 -12.09
CA LEU A 326 -21.12 15.71 -13.33
C LEU A 326 -22.51 15.18 -13.72
N LEU A 327 -22.75 13.87 -13.59
CA LEU A 327 -24.04 13.26 -13.90
C LEU A 327 -25.14 13.72 -12.93
N ILE A 328 -24.83 13.77 -11.62
CA ILE A 328 -25.75 14.27 -10.60
C ILE A 328 -26.06 15.75 -10.87
N TYR A 329 -25.04 16.57 -11.15
CA TYR A 329 -25.22 17.98 -11.48
C TYR A 329 -26.08 18.17 -12.73
N HIS A 330 -25.83 17.42 -13.81
CA HIS A 330 -26.65 17.44 -15.02
C HIS A 330 -28.11 17.13 -14.69
N GLN A 331 -28.35 16.03 -13.97
CA GLN A 331 -29.68 15.58 -13.59
C GLN A 331 -30.44 16.57 -12.70
N LEU A 332 -29.74 17.30 -11.82
CA LEU A 332 -30.36 18.33 -10.95
C LEU A 332 -30.72 19.61 -11.71
N ASN A 333 -30.05 19.91 -12.84
CA ASN A 333 -30.31 21.12 -13.63
C ASN A 333 -31.23 20.87 -14.84
N THR A 334 -31.56 19.62 -15.14
CA THR A 334 -32.53 19.27 -16.19
C THR A 334 -33.91 19.01 -15.60
N THR A 335 -34.95 19.62 -16.17
CA THR A 335 -36.35 19.46 -15.73
C THR A 335 -36.88 18.03 -15.90
N ASN A 336 -36.34 17.28 -16.88
CA ASN A 336 -36.72 15.90 -17.16
C ASN A 336 -35.56 14.95 -16.83
N ALA A 337 -35.87 13.82 -16.20
CA ALA A 337 -34.87 12.79 -15.95
C ALA A 337 -34.40 12.13 -17.25
N GLN A 338 -33.22 12.52 -17.73
CA GLN A 338 -32.59 11.97 -18.92
C GLN A 338 -31.78 10.74 -18.56
N LEU A 339 -32.46 9.60 -18.34
CA LEU A 339 -31.82 8.32 -17.99
C LEU A 339 -30.73 7.89 -18.99
N TRP A 340 -30.84 8.33 -20.25
CA TRP A 340 -29.84 8.10 -21.29
C TRP A 340 -28.46 8.70 -20.98
N ALA A 341 -28.38 9.77 -20.17
CA ALA A 341 -27.11 10.37 -19.75
C ALA A 341 -26.27 9.40 -18.88
N PHE A 342 -26.90 8.42 -18.24
CA PHE A 342 -26.22 7.40 -17.44
C PHE A 342 -25.69 6.24 -18.28
N LEU A 343 -26.14 6.07 -19.53
CA LEU A 343 -25.75 4.93 -20.37
C LEU A 343 -24.21 4.84 -20.59
N PRO A 344 -23.49 5.93 -20.92
CA PRO A 344 -22.04 5.87 -21.05
C PRO A 344 -21.34 5.47 -19.74
N TYR A 345 -21.86 5.92 -18.59
CA TYR A 345 -21.32 5.57 -17.29
C TYR A 345 -21.60 4.11 -16.92
N LEU A 346 -22.78 3.58 -17.25
CA LEU A 346 -23.09 2.16 -17.09
C LEU A 346 -22.17 1.28 -17.97
N LEU A 347 -21.91 1.69 -19.21
CA LEU A 347 -20.94 1.01 -20.09
C LEU A 347 -19.52 1.07 -19.52
N PHE A 348 -19.13 2.21 -18.92
CA PHE A 348 -17.85 2.35 -18.23
C PHE A 348 -17.76 1.44 -16.98
N LEU A 349 -18.82 1.35 -16.17
CA LEU A 349 -18.88 0.44 -15.02
C LEU A 349 -18.81 -1.03 -15.47
N LEU A 350 -19.49 -1.39 -16.56
CA LEU A 350 -19.38 -2.72 -17.17
C LEU A 350 -17.95 -3.00 -17.61
N PHE A 351 -17.30 -2.06 -18.31
CA PHE A 351 -15.89 -2.16 -18.70
C PHE A 351 -14.97 -2.37 -17.48
N LEU A 352 -15.17 -1.59 -16.41
CA LEU A 352 -14.43 -1.77 -15.16
C LEU A 352 -14.66 -3.16 -14.57
N GLY A 353 -15.91 -3.61 -14.48
CA GLY A 353 -16.27 -4.93 -13.95
C GLY A 353 -15.63 -6.08 -14.73
N LEU A 354 -15.64 -6.02 -16.07
CA LEU A 354 -15.00 -7.00 -16.94
C LEU A 354 -13.48 -7.06 -16.72
N ARG A 355 -12.82 -5.90 -16.60
CA ARG A 355 -11.38 -5.83 -16.30
C ARG A 355 -11.05 -6.37 -14.91
N ALA A 356 -11.91 -6.10 -13.93
CA ALA A 356 -11.78 -6.62 -12.57
C ALA A 356 -11.90 -8.15 -12.55
N ARG A 357 -12.86 -8.71 -13.32
CA ARG A 357 -13.06 -10.16 -13.44
C ARG A 357 -11.90 -10.83 -14.15
N LYS A 358 -11.37 -10.22 -15.23
CA LYS A 358 -10.19 -10.75 -15.95
C LYS A 358 -8.96 -10.81 -15.04
N LEU A 359 -8.68 -9.74 -14.29
CA LEU A 359 -7.57 -9.71 -13.34
C LEU A 359 -7.75 -10.77 -12.24
N ARG A 360 -8.97 -10.89 -11.68
CA ARG A 360 -9.26 -11.90 -10.65
C ARG A 360 -9.07 -13.32 -11.15
N ARG A 361 -9.55 -13.60 -12.36
CA ARG A 361 -9.35 -14.90 -13.01
C ARG A 361 -7.88 -15.22 -13.14
N ARG A 362 -7.08 -14.29 -13.67
CA ARG A 362 -5.64 -14.46 -13.82
C ARG A 362 -4.94 -14.78 -12.50
N VAL A 363 -5.21 -13.99 -11.46
CA VAL A 363 -4.60 -14.22 -10.14
C VAL A 363 -5.08 -15.54 -9.54
N ALA A 364 -6.35 -15.91 -9.69
CA ALA A 364 -6.86 -17.18 -9.21
C ALA A 364 -6.18 -18.38 -9.90
N GLU A 365 -5.96 -18.30 -11.21
CA GLU A 365 -5.23 -19.30 -11.98
C GLU A 365 -3.76 -19.42 -11.51
N LEU A 366 -3.09 -18.29 -11.24
CA LEU A 366 -1.73 -18.27 -10.69
C LEU A 366 -1.66 -18.92 -9.30
N VAL A 367 -2.62 -18.62 -8.40
CA VAL A 367 -2.67 -19.24 -7.07
C VAL A 367 -2.95 -20.74 -7.17
N ASP A 368 -3.77 -21.18 -8.14
CA ASP A 368 -4.01 -22.60 -8.38
C ASP A 368 -2.73 -23.33 -8.83
N VAL A 369 -1.90 -22.70 -9.67
CA VAL A 369 -0.58 -23.23 -10.03
C VAL A 369 0.40 -23.20 -8.85
N ALA A 370 0.39 -22.14 -8.04
CA ALA A 370 1.19 -22.03 -6.82
C ALA A 370 0.86 -23.16 -5.84
N ALA A 371 -0.43 -23.42 -5.65
CA ALA A 371 -0.90 -24.51 -4.80
C ALA A 371 -0.43 -25.87 -5.33
N HIS A 372 -0.52 -26.09 -6.65
CA HIS A 372 -0.03 -27.32 -7.25
C HIS A 372 1.49 -27.50 -7.07
N ARG A 373 2.30 -26.45 -7.31
CA ARG A 373 3.76 -26.46 -7.06
C ARG A 373 4.10 -26.70 -5.59
N ALA A 374 3.31 -26.15 -4.68
CA ALA A 374 3.44 -26.39 -3.24
C ALA A 374 2.96 -27.79 -2.81
N GLY A 375 2.36 -28.59 -3.71
CA GLY A 375 1.82 -29.92 -3.42
C GLY A 375 0.52 -29.89 -2.61
N LEU A 376 -0.28 -28.83 -2.78
CA LEU A 376 -1.60 -28.68 -2.18
C LEU A 376 -2.69 -29.12 -3.17
N GLN A 377 -3.71 -29.81 -2.69
CA GLN A 377 -4.81 -30.30 -3.52
C GLN A 377 -5.98 -29.32 -3.52
N GLN A 378 -6.42 -28.87 -4.71
CA GLN A 378 -7.56 -27.97 -4.82
C GLN A 378 -8.87 -28.68 -4.44
N MET A 379 -9.64 -28.10 -3.53
CA MET A 379 -10.99 -28.56 -3.23
C MET A 379 -12.02 -27.88 -4.13
N ALA A 380 -12.92 -28.66 -4.72
CA ALA A 380 -14.05 -28.10 -5.46
C ALA A 380 -14.97 -27.29 -4.51
N ALA A 381 -15.43 -26.12 -4.96
CA ALA A 381 -16.16 -25.14 -4.14
C ALA A 381 -17.57 -25.57 -3.67
N SER A 382 -17.93 -26.84 -3.76
CA SER A 382 -19.17 -27.34 -3.16
C SER A 382 -19.01 -27.39 -1.65
N ALA A 383 -19.80 -26.58 -0.93
CA ALA A 383 -19.90 -26.64 0.53
C ALA A 383 -20.22 -28.07 1.02
N ALA A 384 -20.89 -28.88 0.20
CA ALA A 384 -21.16 -30.29 0.48
C ALA A 384 -19.91 -31.18 0.35
N ALA A 385 -18.97 -30.88 -0.56
CA ALA A 385 -17.72 -31.61 -0.68
C ALA A 385 -16.76 -31.29 0.49
N VAL A 386 -16.72 -30.02 0.92
CA VAL A 386 -15.96 -29.62 2.11
C VAL A 386 -16.56 -30.25 3.37
N ARG A 387 -17.89 -30.22 3.55
CA ARG A 387 -18.55 -30.94 4.64
C ARG A 387 -18.29 -32.45 4.58
N ALA A 388 -18.41 -33.08 3.41
CA ALA A 388 -18.21 -34.53 3.28
C ALA A 388 -16.77 -34.98 3.57
N VAL A 389 -15.77 -34.13 3.32
CA VAL A 389 -14.37 -34.42 3.71
C VAL A 389 -14.17 -34.17 5.22
N VAL A 390 -14.71 -33.09 5.76
CA VAL A 390 -14.61 -32.76 7.19
C VAL A 390 -15.39 -33.76 8.07
N GLU A 391 -16.56 -34.22 7.63
CA GLU A 391 -17.39 -35.23 8.31
C GLU A 391 -16.82 -36.66 8.18
N LYS A 392 -15.94 -36.91 7.21
CA LYS A 392 -15.18 -38.17 7.10
C LYS A 392 -13.97 -38.22 8.04
N ILE A 393 -13.65 -37.13 8.72
CA ILE A 393 -12.64 -37.14 9.78
C ILE A 393 -13.30 -37.80 10.99
N PRO A 394 -12.81 -38.97 11.46
CA PRO A 394 -13.39 -39.60 12.64
C PRO A 394 -13.30 -38.61 13.80
N ALA A 395 -14.45 -38.30 14.41
CA ALA A 395 -14.49 -37.53 15.63
C ALA A 395 -13.60 -38.24 16.66
N TYR A 396 -12.61 -37.53 17.20
CA TYR A 396 -11.84 -38.02 18.32
C TYR A 396 -12.82 -38.30 19.47
N THR A 397 -13.08 -39.59 19.71
CA THR A 397 -13.64 -40.05 20.98
C THR A 397 -12.60 -39.71 22.04
N HIS A 398 -12.92 -38.72 22.87
CA HIS A 398 -12.21 -38.53 24.13
C HIS A 398 -12.28 -39.84 24.91
N ALA A 399 -11.12 -40.47 25.09
CA ALA A 399 -10.95 -41.61 25.97
C ALA A 399 -9.80 -41.28 26.93
N GLY A 400 -10.12 -41.20 28.22
CA GLY A 400 -9.19 -41.20 29.34
C GLY A 400 -8.70 -39.82 29.76
#